data_AF-A0AAW8UF08-F1
#
_entry.id   AF-A0AAW8UF08-F1
#
_cell.length_a   1.000
_cell.length_b   1.000
_cell.length_c   1.000
_cell.angle_alpha   90.00
_cell.angle_beta   90.00
_cell.angle_gamma   90.00
#
_symmetry.space_group_name_H-M   'P 1'
#
loop_
_entity.id
_entity.type
_entity.pdbx_description
1 polymer ?
#
loop_
_entity_poly.entity_id
_entity_poly.type
_entity_poly.pdbx_seq_one_letter_code
_entity_poly.pdbx_strand_id
1 'polypeptide(L)'
;MDTTDSRKVKQLIVLGNGFDLTCGLKSQYSDFYKTTNIDRDYNALIHYAHSTMNNNPNWADVESNLLELLKKIKTCHPVEQARELIPYVIYNLESKYHQDGTINSINTEDDSLVTSVCYEYLIKEISDFENRLSIYLSDQLNTNYLENSKKLAVSLSLAEYRNDLLYADKDERMDKFNERNELMSSGEYAADFFTFNYTPVSNGAKAHQIQNIHGSIREENTILGIDGHEVDDDLLEFTKTYRLLSHSQVKERIDFSQEFDCIKFFGHSLGEADYSYFQSIFDGLDLYKSNTKLFFYFHIYDLSKKAEIIAQNYHAVSKLLKHYGETFKSNPDHGKNLMHKLILEGRLTVKELNCSLLRK
;
A
#
# COMPACT_ATOMS: atom_id res chain seq x y z
N MET A 1 -34.05 19.17 -21.31
CA MET A 1 -34.64 18.90 -19.98
C MET A 1 -33.47 18.85 -19.03
N ASP A 2 -33.29 19.96 -18.35
CA ASP A 2 -32.24 20.21 -17.37
C ASP A 2 -32.76 19.69 -16.03
N THR A 3 -32.27 18.53 -15.60
CA THR A 3 -32.50 18.02 -14.25
C THR A 3 -31.17 18.13 -13.53
N THR A 4 -30.95 19.28 -12.91
CA THR A 4 -29.99 19.48 -11.84
C THR A 4 -30.40 18.60 -10.65
N ASP A 5 -30.07 17.32 -10.73
CA ASP A 5 -29.90 16.52 -9.52
C ASP A 5 -28.58 16.97 -8.89
N SER A 6 -28.66 17.90 -7.93
CA SER A 6 -27.53 18.42 -7.17
C SER A 6 -26.97 17.39 -6.18
N ARG A 7 -27.00 16.11 -6.56
CA ARG A 7 -26.39 15.04 -5.79
C ARG A 7 -24.88 15.19 -5.89
N LYS A 8 -24.25 15.45 -4.75
CA LYS A 8 -22.79 15.38 -4.61
C LYS A 8 -22.31 14.00 -5.02
N VAL A 9 -21.25 13.95 -5.81
CA VAL A 9 -20.66 12.70 -6.27
C VAL A 9 -20.00 12.01 -5.07
N LYS A 10 -20.32 10.72 -4.87
CA LYS A 10 -19.67 9.87 -3.88
C LYS A 10 -18.53 9.10 -4.51
N GLN A 11 -17.31 9.41 -4.09
CA GLN A 11 -16.09 8.86 -4.67
C GLN A 11 -15.21 8.25 -3.59
N LEU A 12 -14.66 7.07 -3.88
CA LEU A 12 -13.57 6.48 -3.12
C LEU A 12 -12.28 6.57 -3.94
N ILE A 13 -11.22 7.15 -3.40
CA ILE A 13 -9.90 7.20 -4.03
C ILE A 13 -8.97 6.27 -3.26
N VAL A 14 -8.50 5.22 -3.94
CA VAL A 14 -7.55 4.26 -3.40
C VAL A 14 -6.14 4.61 -3.87
N LEU A 15 -5.24 4.89 -2.93
CA LEU A 15 -3.87 5.31 -3.22
C LEU A 15 -2.86 4.24 -2.85
N GLY A 16 -1.92 3.97 -3.75
CA GLY A 16 -0.71 3.19 -3.47
C GLY A 16 0.57 3.99 -3.70
N ASN A 17 1.71 3.31 -3.55
CA ASN A 17 3.02 3.95 -3.46
C ASN A 17 3.39 4.84 -4.66
N GLY A 18 2.84 4.56 -5.84
CA GLY A 18 2.98 5.39 -7.03
C GLY A 18 2.46 6.82 -6.87
N PHE A 19 1.56 7.09 -5.91
CA PHE A 19 1.18 8.46 -5.52
C PHE A 19 2.40 9.23 -4.98
N ASP A 20 3.09 8.68 -3.97
CA ASP A 20 4.25 9.31 -3.34
C ASP A 20 5.39 9.51 -4.35
N LEU A 21 5.63 8.49 -5.19
CA LEU A 21 6.63 8.55 -6.27
C LEU A 21 6.31 9.62 -7.30
N THR A 22 5.04 9.75 -7.69
CA THR A 22 4.60 10.78 -8.65
C THR A 22 4.75 12.18 -8.05
N CYS A 23 4.63 12.32 -6.71
CA CYS A 23 4.88 13.55 -6.00
C CYS A 23 6.37 13.85 -5.73
N GLY A 24 7.27 12.93 -6.10
CA GLY A 24 8.72 13.08 -6.03
C GLY A 24 9.37 12.56 -4.75
N LEU A 25 8.65 11.79 -3.93
CA LEU A 25 9.18 11.17 -2.71
C LEU A 25 9.74 9.79 -3.04
N LYS A 26 10.94 9.46 -2.55
CA LYS A 26 11.56 8.14 -2.75
C LYS A 26 11.02 7.16 -1.71
N SER A 27 9.81 6.67 -1.95
CA SER A 27 9.06 5.83 -1.02
C SER A 27 9.18 4.33 -1.30
N GLN A 28 9.98 3.91 -2.29
CA GLN A 28 10.21 2.49 -2.53
C GLN A 28 11.07 1.91 -1.40
N TYR A 29 10.78 0.67 -0.98
CA TYR A 29 11.67 -0.05 -0.07
C TYR A 29 13.08 -0.17 -0.64
N SER A 30 13.23 -0.31 -1.96
CA SER A 30 14.54 -0.33 -2.63
C SER A 30 15.33 0.98 -2.42
N ASP A 31 14.65 2.13 -2.30
CA ASP A 31 15.29 3.41 -2.01
C ASP A 31 15.64 3.54 -0.52
N PHE A 32 14.81 3.00 0.36
CA PHE A 32 15.11 2.89 1.80
C PHE A 32 16.35 2.02 2.03
N TYR A 33 16.39 0.80 1.50
CA TYR A 33 17.52 -0.12 1.67
C TYR A 33 18.86 0.45 1.16
N LYS A 34 18.85 1.30 0.12
CA LYS A 34 20.08 1.99 -0.34
C LYS A 34 20.68 2.96 0.69
N THR A 35 19.91 3.38 1.68
CA THR A 35 20.39 4.22 2.79
C THR A 35 20.89 3.41 3.99
N THR A 36 20.59 2.11 4.02
CA THR A 36 21.03 1.17 5.06
C THR A 36 22.41 0.60 4.72
N ASN A 37 23.23 0.32 5.73
CA ASN A 37 24.56 -0.27 5.57
C ASN A 37 24.60 -1.64 6.24
N ILE A 38 24.74 -2.71 5.45
CA ILE A 38 24.69 -4.10 5.94
C ILE A 38 25.69 -4.39 7.08
N ASP A 39 26.87 -3.78 7.07
CA ASP A 39 27.92 -4.03 8.08
C ASP A 39 27.64 -3.33 9.42
N ARG A 40 26.72 -2.36 9.43
CA ARG A 40 26.33 -1.60 10.64
C ARG A 40 24.91 -1.88 11.09
N ASP A 41 24.12 -2.45 10.19
CA ASP A 41 22.72 -2.68 10.41
C ASP A 41 22.52 -4.08 10.96
N TYR A 42 22.12 -4.15 12.22
CA TYR A 42 21.87 -5.41 12.91
C TYR A 42 20.46 -5.96 12.64
N ASN A 43 19.70 -5.32 11.73
CA ASN A 43 18.33 -5.71 11.47
C ASN A 43 18.20 -6.92 10.55
N ALA A 44 17.46 -7.94 10.99
CA ALA A 44 17.34 -9.20 10.28
C ALA A 44 16.67 -9.07 8.89
N LEU A 45 15.65 -8.20 8.77
CA LEU A 45 14.95 -7.97 7.50
C LEU A 45 15.85 -7.26 6.49
N ILE A 46 16.65 -6.30 6.96
CA ILE A 46 17.60 -5.57 6.12
C ILE A 46 18.73 -6.49 5.67
N HIS A 47 19.33 -7.24 6.60
CA HIS A 47 20.35 -8.22 6.26
C HIS A 47 19.85 -9.24 5.23
N TYR A 48 18.65 -9.78 5.44
CA TYR A 48 18.05 -10.74 4.52
C TYR A 48 17.80 -10.15 3.12
N ALA A 49 17.23 -8.94 3.04
CA ALA A 49 17.00 -8.25 1.78
C ALA A 49 18.32 -8.06 0.99
N HIS A 50 19.39 -7.60 1.65
CA HIS A 50 20.70 -7.44 0.99
C HIS A 50 21.31 -8.78 0.57
N SER A 51 21.18 -9.84 1.39
CA SER A 51 21.72 -11.16 1.09
C SER A 51 21.11 -11.78 -0.18
N THR A 52 19.86 -11.44 -0.51
CA THR A 52 19.14 -11.97 -1.67
C THR A 52 19.20 -11.05 -2.89
N MET A 53 19.73 -9.83 -2.76
CA MET A 53 19.69 -8.77 -3.78
C MET A 53 20.21 -9.19 -5.17
N ASN A 54 21.23 -10.05 -5.22
CA ASN A 54 21.82 -10.49 -6.50
C ASN A 54 21.01 -11.57 -7.22
N ASN A 55 20.13 -12.29 -6.50
CA ASN A 55 19.45 -13.49 -7.00
C ASN A 55 17.92 -13.39 -6.97
N ASN A 56 17.37 -12.36 -6.31
CA ASN A 56 15.93 -12.15 -6.19
C ASN A 56 15.54 -10.79 -6.82
N PRO A 57 14.77 -10.75 -7.92
CA PRO A 57 14.32 -9.50 -8.51
C PRO A 57 13.40 -8.68 -7.58
N ASN A 58 12.77 -9.34 -6.61
CA ASN A 58 11.91 -8.74 -5.58
C ASN A 58 12.61 -8.62 -4.23
N TRP A 59 13.96 -8.58 -4.19
CA TRP A 59 14.74 -8.53 -2.94
C TRP A 59 14.36 -7.38 -2.00
N ALA A 60 13.79 -6.30 -2.54
CA ALA A 60 13.35 -5.15 -1.75
C ALA A 60 11.91 -5.27 -1.24
N ASP A 61 11.18 -6.32 -1.63
CA ASP A 61 9.84 -6.58 -1.09
C ASP A 61 9.97 -7.14 0.33
N VAL A 62 9.84 -6.24 1.30
CA VAL A 62 9.99 -6.57 2.72
C VAL A 62 8.94 -7.56 3.21
N GLU A 63 7.72 -7.55 2.66
CA GLU A 63 6.63 -8.43 3.10
C GLU A 63 6.86 -9.85 2.57
N SER A 64 7.28 -9.97 1.31
CA SER A 64 7.72 -11.24 0.74
C SER A 64 8.93 -11.82 1.47
N ASN A 65 9.93 -10.98 1.79
CA ASN A 65 11.11 -11.38 2.56
C ASN A 65 10.75 -11.84 3.97
N LEU A 66 9.86 -11.13 4.67
CA LEU A 66 9.35 -11.52 5.98
C LEU A 66 8.68 -12.89 5.91
N LEU A 67 7.80 -13.11 4.92
CA LEU A 67 7.13 -14.40 4.74
C LEU A 67 8.13 -15.54 4.49
N GLU A 68 9.15 -15.31 3.67
CA GLU A 68 10.17 -16.32 3.40
C GLU A 68 11.01 -16.63 4.64
N LEU A 69 11.38 -15.62 5.44
CA LEU A 69 12.07 -15.78 6.71
C LEU A 69 11.24 -16.59 7.70
N LEU A 70 9.95 -16.28 7.85
CA LEU A 70 9.03 -17.03 8.72
C LEU A 70 8.94 -18.50 8.29
N LYS A 71 8.79 -18.76 6.99
CA LYS A 71 8.80 -20.13 6.45
C LYS A 71 10.12 -20.85 6.73
N LYS A 72 11.27 -20.18 6.56
CA LYS A 72 12.58 -20.74 6.87
C LYS A 72 12.68 -21.09 8.36
N ILE A 73 12.37 -20.16 9.26
CA ILE A 73 12.37 -20.41 10.72
C ILE A 73 11.49 -21.61 11.08
N LYS A 74 10.31 -21.74 10.45
CA LYS A 74 9.40 -22.86 10.67
C LYS A 74 9.91 -24.21 10.13
N THR A 75 10.62 -24.21 9.00
CA THR A 75 11.12 -25.44 8.34
C THR A 75 12.51 -25.88 8.76
N CYS A 76 13.34 -24.97 9.32
CA CYS A 76 14.71 -25.25 9.73
C CYS A 76 14.73 -25.99 11.09
N HIS A 77 14.81 -27.32 11.08
CA HIS A 77 15.14 -28.14 12.26
C HIS A 77 16.58 -27.79 12.76
N PRO A 78 16.89 -27.84 14.07
CA PRO A 78 17.95 -27.00 14.66
C PRO A 78 19.40 -27.34 14.31
N VAL A 79 19.69 -28.53 13.77
CA VAL A 79 21.06 -29.08 13.83
C VAL A 79 21.93 -28.67 12.63
N GLU A 80 21.36 -28.34 11.47
CA GLU A 80 22.16 -28.17 10.24
C GLU A 80 22.33 -26.72 9.77
N GLN A 81 21.50 -25.76 10.21
CA GLN A 81 21.48 -24.39 9.66
C GLN A 81 21.67 -23.26 10.67
N ALA A 82 22.17 -23.59 11.87
CA ALA A 82 22.72 -22.63 12.83
C ALA A 82 23.99 -21.90 12.32
N ARG A 83 24.09 -21.58 11.01
CA ARG A 83 25.28 -20.96 10.41
C ARG A 83 25.07 -19.57 9.81
N GLU A 84 23.84 -19.13 9.52
CA GLU A 84 23.63 -17.79 8.94
C GLU A 84 22.64 -16.91 9.72
N LEU A 85 21.37 -17.30 9.85
CA LEU A 85 20.37 -16.44 10.50
C LEU A 85 20.34 -16.59 12.02
N ILE A 86 20.41 -17.83 12.52
CA ILE A 86 20.38 -18.13 13.97
C ILE A 86 21.61 -17.56 14.69
N PRO A 87 22.86 -17.69 14.21
CA PRO A 87 24.00 -17.04 14.85
C PRO A 87 23.92 -15.54 14.87
N TYR A 88 23.33 -14.90 13.86
CA TYR A 88 23.15 -13.46 13.82
C TYR A 88 22.05 -13.00 14.79
N VAL A 89 20.92 -13.70 14.81
CA VAL A 89 19.84 -13.49 15.79
C VAL A 89 20.36 -13.73 17.21
N ILE A 90 21.07 -14.83 17.46
CA ILE A 90 21.70 -15.14 18.75
C ILE A 90 22.78 -14.13 19.10
N TYR A 91 23.67 -13.75 18.18
CA TYR A 91 24.73 -12.75 18.42
C TYR A 91 24.15 -11.37 18.74
N ASN A 92 23.10 -10.95 18.04
CA ASN A 92 22.42 -9.68 18.32
C ASN A 92 21.62 -9.73 19.62
N LEU A 93 20.97 -10.86 19.88
CA LEU A 93 20.35 -11.15 21.17
C LEU A 93 21.41 -11.10 22.28
N GLU A 94 22.56 -11.77 22.16
CA GLU A 94 23.71 -11.76 23.11
C GLU A 94 24.34 -10.38 23.30
N SER A 95 24.53 -9.64 22.21
CA SER A 95 25.02 -8.26 22.21
C SER A 95 24.08 -7.29 22.95
N LYS A 96 22.76 -7.38 22.71
CA LYS A 96 21.73 -6.64 23.48
C LYS A 96 21.54 -7.22 24.91
N TYR A 97 21.68 -8.53 25.13
CA TYR A 97 21.55 -9.22 26.43
C TYR A 97 22.59 -8.74 27.44
N HIS A 98 23.83 -8.51 26.98
CA HIS A 98 24.88 -7.96 27.84
C HIS A 98 24.56 -6.56 28.39
N GLN A 99 23.57 -5.85 27.83
CA GLN A 99 23.17 -4.52 28.29
C GLN A 99 21.98 -4.53 29.26
N ASP A 100 21.04 -5.50 29.17
CA ASP A 100 19.74 -5.44 29.89
C ASP A 100 19.45 -6.63 30.84
N GLY A 101 20.32 -7.66 30.86
CA GLY A 101 20.46 -8.61 31.99
C GLY A 101 19.28 -9.54 32.33
N THR A 102 18.31 -9.78 31.44
CA THR A 102 16.98 -10.30 31.83
C THR A 102 16.54 -11.69 31.33
N ILE A 103 17.40 -12.56 30.76
CA ILE A 103 17.00 -13.95 30.43
C ILE A 103 18.11 -14.96 30.75
N ASN A 104 17.79 -16.00 31.53
CA ASN A 104 18.68 -17.12 31.85
C ASN A 104 18.58 -18.21 30.77
N SER A 105 19.65 -18.36 29.97
CA SER A 105 19.97 -19.48 29.07
C SER A 105 18.83 -20.03 28.18
N ILE A 106 18.91 -19.80 26.87
CA ILE A 106 18.10 -20.52 25.89
C ILE A 106 18.61 -21.97 25.81
N ASN A 107 17.80 -22.94 26.27
CA ASN A 107 18.12 -24.36 26.10
C ASN A 107 17.79 -24.77 24.66
N THR A 108 18.81 -24.99 23.83
CA THR A 108 18.71 -25.26 22.38
C THR A 108 18.22 -26.67 22.03
N GLU A 109 17.78 -27.46 23.01
CA GLU A 109 17.29 -28.83 22.83
C GLU A 109 15.76 -28.92 22.62
N ASP A 110 15.01 -27.83 22.86
CA ASP A 110 13.55 -27.77 22.67
C ASP A 110 13.18 -26.94 21.42
N ASP A 111 12.79 -27.64 20.35
CA ASP A 111 12.45 -27.09 19.04
C ASP A 111 11.39 -25.96 19.13
N SER A 112 10.39 -26.12 20.00
CA SER A 112 9.30 -25.14 20.14
C SER A 112 9.78 -23.84 20.78
N LEU A 113 10.71 -23.92 21.73
CA LEU A 113 11.23 -22.75 22.44
C LEU A 113 12.09 -21.88 21.50
N VAL A 114 12.92 -22.49 20.66
CA VAL A 114 13.79 -21.77 19.72
C VAL A 114 12.95 -21.01 18.67
N THR A 115 11.95 -21.66 18.07
CA THR A 115 11.05 -21.01 17.13
C THR A 115 10.32 -19.82 17.76
N SER A 116 9.78 -19.97 18.97
CA SER A 116 9.11 -18.88 19.68
C SER A 116 10.04 -17.70 19.98
N VAL A 117 11.29 -17.96 20.40
CA VAL A 117 12.28 -16.88 20.62
C VAL A 117 12.63 -16.17 19.31
N CYS A 118 12.79 -16.90 18.21
CA CYS A 118 13.03 -16.30 16.89
C CYS A 118 11.85 -15.43 16.43
N TYR A 119 10.61 -15.87 16.64
CA TYR A 119 9.43 -15.08 16.32
C TYR A 119 9.35 -13.81 17.19
N GLU A 120 9.57 -13.90 18.51
CA GLU A 120 9.57 -12.74 19.39
C GLU A 120 10.64 -11.71 18.97
N TYR A 121 11.83 -12.19 18.60
CA TYR A 121 12.88 -11.32 18.08
C TYR A 121 12.47 -10.67 16.76
N LEU A 122 11.91 -11.43 15.82
CA LEU A 122 11.51 -10.91 14.53
C LEU A 122 10.39 -9.87 14.63
N ILE A 123 9.48 -9.99 15.60
CA ILE A 123 8.49 -8.95 15.90
C ILE A 123 9.19 -7.63 16.30
N LYS A 124 10.20 -7.68 17.16
CA LYS A 124 11.01 -6.49 17.53
C LYS A 124 11.75 -5.91 16.33
N GLU A 125 12.29 -6.76 15.48
CA GLU A 125 12.98 -6.36 14.23
C GLU A 125 12.04 -5.68 13.23
N ILE A 126 10.77 -6.10 13.16
CA ILE A 126 9.76 -5.42 12.36
C ILE A 126 9.49 -4.02 12.92
N SER A 127 9.32 -3.89 14.24
CA SER A 127 9.12 -2.57 14.87
C SER A 127 10.30 -1.64 14.67
N ASP A 128 11.54 -2.14 14.81
CA ASP A 128 12.76 -1.37 14.55
C ASP A 128 12.84 -0.94 13.07
N PHE A 129 12.44 -1.82 12.14
CA PHE A 129 12.36 -1.50 10.71
C PHE A 129 11.34 -0.38 10.43
N GLU A 130 10.14 -0.47 10.98
CA GLU A 130 9.05 0.49 10.79
C GLU A 130 9.41 1.88 11.32
N ASN A 131 10.03 1.94 12.49
CA ASN A 131 10.50 3.20 13.06
C ASN A 131 11.53 3.87 12.14
N ARG A 132 12.49 3.10 11.63
CA ARG A 132 13.53 3.61 10.74
C ARG A 132 12.98 4.01 9.38
N LEU A 133 12.04 3.25 8.83
CA LEU A 133 11.32 3.61 7.61
C LEU A 133 10.53 4.91 7.82
N SER A 134 9.87 5.07 8.97
CA SER A 134 9.09 6.26 9.29
C SER A 134 9.96 7.51 9.37
N ILE A 135 11.14 7.41 9.99
CA ILE A 135 12.15 8.48 10.01
C ILE A 135 12.61 8.81 8.58
N TYR A 136 12.99 7.80 7.81
CA TYR A 136 13.44 7.98 6.42
C TYR A 136 12.39 8.67 5.53
N LEU A 137 11.12 8.30 5.64
CA LEU A 137 10.04 8.94 4.88
C LEU A 137 9.77 10.36 5.37
N SER A 138 9.83 10.58 6.69
CA SER A 138 9.62 11.91 7.30
C SER A 138 10.68 12.91 6.86
N ASP A 139 11.95 12.50 6.79
CA ASP A 139 13.06 13.35 6.33
C ASP A 139 12.92 13.79 4.86
N GLN A 140 12.15 13.05 4.06
CA GLN A 140 11.88 13.40 2.66
C GLN A 140 10.69 14.33 2.48
N LEU A 141 9.84 14.50 3.50
CA LEU A 141 8.68 15.39 3.42
C LEU A 141 9.14 16.85 3.35
N ASN A 142 9.05 17.43 2.16
CA ASN A 142 9.34 18.84 1.92
C ASN A 142 8.12 19.58 1.33
N THR A 143 8.24 20.90 1.20
CA THR A 143 7.17 21.76 0.67
C THR A 143 6.75 21.38 -0.75
N ASN A 144 7.69 20.95 -1.60
CA ASN A 144 7.37 20.51 -2.97
C ASN A 144 6.53 19.22 -2.95
N TYR A 145 6.86 18.26 -2.10
CA TYR A 145 6.07 17.04 -1.93
C TYR A 145 4.63 17.37 -1.50
N LEU A 146 4.48 18.21 -0.46
CA LEU A 146 3.16 18.58 0.06
C LEU A 146 2.30 19.32 -0.99
N GLU A 147 2.93 20.18 -1.79
CA GLU A 147 2.28 20.88 -2.90
C GLU A 147 1.85 19.91 -4.01
N ASN A 148 2.73 18.99 -4.40
CA ASN A 148 2.44 17.99 -5.43
C ASN A 148 1.36 16.99 -4.98
N SER A 149 1.42 16.52 -3.73
CA SER A 149 0.41 15.65 -3.11
C SER A 149 -0.96 16.31 -3.15
N LYS A 150 -1.05 17.60 -2.77
CA LYS A 150 -2.27 18.40 -2.89
C LYS A 150 -2.77 18.46 -4.34
N LYS A 151 -1.91 18.83 -5.28
CA LYS A 151 -2.30 18.95 -6.70
C LYS A 151 -2.76 17.61 -7.28
N LEU A 152 -2.10 16.50 -6.95
CA LEU A 152 -2.45 15.18 -7.44
C LEU A 152 -3.77 14.68 -6.85
N ALA A 153 -4.00 14.85 -5.54
CA ALA A 153 -5.26 14.50 -4.90
C ALA A 153 -6.46 15.26 -5.50
N VAL A 154 -6.29 16.56 -5.78
CA VAL A 154 -7.32 17.35 -6.48
C VAL A 154 -7.52 16.86 -7.91
N SER A 155 -6.44 16.54 -8.65
CA SER A 155 -6.57 16.01 -10.01
C SER A 155 -7.35 14.70 -10.04
N LEU A 156 -7.11 13.80 -9.09
CA LEU A 156 -7.85 12.54 -8.95
C LEU A 156 -9.34 12.77 -8.65
N SER A 157 -9.63 13.73 -7.77
CA SER A 157 -11.02 14.08 -7.40
C SER A 157 -11.82 14.63 -8.60
N LEU A 158 -11.17 15.43 -9.45
CA LEU A 158 -11.79 16.05 -10.63
C LEU A 158 -11.82 15.17 -11.88
N ALA A 159 -10.97 14.13 -11.95
CA ALA A 159 -10.94 13.23 -13.09
C ALA A 159 -12.32 12.63 -13.37
N GLU A 160 -12.67 12.52 -14.66
CA GLU A 160 -13.98 12.15 -15.21
C GLU A 160 -15.08 13.21 -15.12
N TYR A 161 -14.93 14.23 -14.27
CA TYR A 161 -15.95 15.26 -14.09
C TYR A 161 -15.55 16.60 -14.70
N ARG A 162 -14.30 17.02 -14.47
CA ARG A 162 -13.72 18.28 -14.96
C ARG A 162 -12.34 18.04 -15.57
N ASN A 163 -12.31 17.18 -16.59
CA ASN A 163 -11.08 16.84 -17.31
C ASN A 163 -10.44 18.08 -17.96
N ASP A 164 -11.24 19.08 -18.33
CA ASP A 164 -10.79 20.38 -18.84
C ASP A 164 -9.86 21.14 -17.87
N LEU A 165 -9.98 20.87 -16.56
CA LEU A 165 -9.15 21.45 -15.51
C LEU A 165 -7.87 20.63 -15.21
N LEU A 166 -7.70 19.46 -15.82
CA LEU A 166 -6.51 18.62 -15.66
C LEU A 166 -5.39 18.99 -16.63
N TYR A 167 -5.70 19.74 -17.67
CA TYR A 167 -4.77 20.21 -18.68
C TYR A 167 -4.71 21.73 -18.58
N ALA A 168 -3.52 22.32 -18.47
CA ALA A 168 -3.37 23.77 -18.54
C ALA A 168 -2.14 24.12 -19.37
N ASP A 169 -2.36 24.95 -20.39
CA ASP A 169 -1.28 25.66 -21.05
C ASP A 169 -0.67 26.69 -20.09
N LYS A 170 0.56 27.13 -20.36
CA LYS A 170 1.32 28.01 -19.43
C LYS A 170 0.52 29.23 -18.98
N ASP A 171 -0.24 29.83 -19.89
CA ASP A 171 -0.99 31.06 -19.65
C ASP A 171 -2.28 30.84 -18.84
N GLU A 172 -2.86 29.63 -18.86
CA GLU A 172 -4.12 29.29 -18.16
C GLU A 172 -3.90 28.65 -16.77
N ARG A 173 -2.65 28.33 -16.41
CA ARG A 173 -2.33 27.56 -15.20
C ARG A 173 -2.90 28.18 -13.93
N MET A 174 -2.83 29.51 -13.80
CA MET A 174 -3.29 30.20 -12.60
C MET A 174 -4.82 30.20 -12.50
N ASP A 175 -5.51 30.48 -13.60
CA ASP A 175 -6.97 30.52 -13.64
C ASP A 175 -7.56 29.14 -13.35
N LYS A 176 -7.04 28.10 -14.01
CA LYS A 176 -7.44 26.71 -13.73
C LYS A 176 -7.11 26.31 -12.29
N PHE A 177 -5.98 26.74 -11.73
CA PHE A 177 -5.65 26.47 -10.35
C PHE A 177 -6.66 27.11 -9.37
N ASN A 178 -7.07 28.35 -9.63
CA ASN A 178 -8.07 29.04 -8.81
C ASN A 178 -9.43 28.34 -8.91
N GLU A 179 -9.89 28.02 -10.12
CA GLU A 179 -11.15 27.32 -10.33
C GLU A 179 -11.17 25.94 -9.63
N ARG A 180 -10.06 25.19 -9.71
CA ARG A 180 -9.90 23.93 -8.96
C ARG A 180 -10.09 24.12 -7.47
N ASN A 181 -9.46 25.14 -6.87
CA ASN A 181 -9.58 25.41 -5.44
C ASN A 181 -11.01 25.82 -5.03
N GLU A 182 -11.71 26.57 -5.88
CA GLU A 182 -13.11 26.94 -5.64
C GLU A 182 -14.03 25.71 -5.66
N LEU A 183 -13.88 24.82 -6.64
CA LEU A 183 -14.63 23.56 -6.72
C LEU A 183 -14.34 22.63 -5.54
N MET A 184 -13.09 22.55 -5.10
CA MET A 184 -12.78 21.77 -3.89
C MET A 184 -13.40 22.41 -2.64
N SER A 185 -13.48 23.73 -2.57
CA SER A 185 -14.10 24.44 -1.44
C SER A 185 -15.62 24.20 -1.37
N SER A 186 -16.30 24.12 -2.51
CA SER A 186 -17.73 23.76 -2.57
C SER A 186 -17.97 22.35 -2.02
N GLY A 187 -17.04 21.42 -2.26
CA GLY A 187 -17.14 20.01 -1.88
C GLY A 187 -18.08 19.21 -2.75
N GLU A 188 -18.34 19.69 -3.98
CA GLU A 188 -19.06 18.95 -5.02
C GLU A 188 -18.29 17.70 -5.47
N TYR A 189 -16.95 17.78 -5.46
CA TYR A 189 -16.02 16.72 -5.85
C TYR A 189 -15.21 16.19 -4.66
N ALA A 190 -15.74 16.31 -3.44
CA ALA A 190 -15.10 15.74 -2.27
C ALA A 190 -15.06 14.20 -2.40
N ALA A 191 -14.03 13.59 -1.82
CA ALA A 191 -13.79 12.16 -1.93
C ALA A 191 -13.31 11.57 -0.59
N ASP A 192 -13.60 10.30 -0.37
CA ASP A 192 -12.96 9.50 0.66
C ASP A 192 -11.63 8.97 0.14
N PHE A 193 -10.57 9.03 0.95
CA PHE A 193 -9.24 8.55 0.58
C PHE A 193 -8.89 7.31 1.40
N PHE A 194 -8.64 6.20 0.71
CA PHE A 194 -8.18 4.95 1.30
C PHE A 194 -6.76 4.68 0.81
N THR A 195 -5.78 4.91 1.68
CA THR A 195 -4.37 4.94 1.27
C THR A 195 -3.56 3.83 1.92
N PHE A 196 -2.74 3.19 1.10
CA PHE A 196 -1.74 2.20 1.50
C PHE A 196 -0.39 2.86 1.83
N ASN A 197 -0.26 4.17 1.57
CA ASN A 197 0.97 4.90 1.85
C ASN A 197 1.03 5.33 3.31
N TYR A 198 2.25 5.34 3.87
CA TYR A 198 2.52 5.81 5.23
C TYR A 198 2.51 7.34 5.35
N THR A 199 2.66 8.05 4.23
CA THR A 199 2.75 9.51 4.20
C THR A 199 1.36 10.16 4.20
N PRO A 200 1.25 11.42 4.66
CA PRO A 200 -0.03 12.12 4.67
C PRO A 200 -0.48 12.50 3.25
N VAL A 201 -1.76 12.25 2.96
CA VAL A 201 -2.44 12.86 1.82
C VAL A 201 -2.76 14.31 2.20
N SER A 202 -2.19 15.28 1.48
CA SER A 202 -2.33 16.70 1.83
C SER A 202 -3.79 17.16 1.76
N ASN A 203 -4.24 17.97 2.74
CA ASN A 203 -5.61 18.51 2.92
C ASN A 203 -6.14 19.38 1.76
N GLY A 204 -5.47 19.39 0.62
CA GLY A 204 -5.83 20.19 -0.54
C GLY A 204 -7.04 19.68 -1.30
N ALA A 205 -7.28 18.37 -1.29
CA ALA A 205 -8.57 17.83 -1.66
C ALA A 205 -9.46 17.93 -0.41
N LYS A 206 -10.67 18.47 -0.55
CA LYS A 206 -11.68 18.37 0.51
C LYS A 206 -12.02 16.90 0.67
N ALA A 207 -11.35 16.25 1.62
CA ALA A 207 -11.57 14.85 1.95
C ALA A 207 -12.68 14.75 3.00
N HIS A 208 -13.62 13.84 2.79
CA HIS A 208 -14.62 13.52 3.80
C HIS A 208 -13.98 12.66 4.89
N GLN A 209 -13.27 11.60 4.49
CA GLN A 209 -12.44 10.77 5.36
C GLN A 209 -11.11 10.46 4.67
N ILE A 210 -10.05 10.29 5.48
CA ILE A 210 -8.75 9.78 5.04
C ILE A 210 -8.39 8.62 5.96
N GLN A 211 -8.22 7.43 5.39
CA GLN A 211 -7.87 6.22 6.11
C GLN A 211 -6.54 5.66 5.59
N ASN A 212 -5.50 5.70 6.42
CA ASN A 212 -4.23 5.03 6.18
C ASN A 212 -4.30 3.61 6.76
N ILE A 213 -4.37 2.59 5.92
CA ILE A 213 -4.57 1.21 6.43
C ILE A 213 -3.32 0.60 7.04
N HIS A 214 -2.15 1.00 6.56
CA HIS A 214 -0.85 0.54 7.06
C HIS A 214 -0.28 1.54 8.07
N GLY A 215 -1.13 2.35 8.68
CA GLY A 215 -0.73 3.44 9.57
C GLY A 215 -0.09 4.63 8.86
N SER A 216 0.30 5.61 9.65
CA SER A 216 0.89 6.86 9.19
C SER A 216 2.14 7.21 9.98
N ILE A 217 3.15 7.73 9.30
CA ILE A 217 4.35 8.31 9.92
C ILE A 217 4.03 9.48 10.86
N ARG A 218 2.87 10.14 10.72
CA ARG A 218 2.43 11.20 11.64
C ARG A 218 1.91 10.67 12.97
N GLU A 219 1.40 9.46 12.97
CA GLU A 219 0.78 8.81 14.11
C GLU A 219 1.70 7.75 14.72
N GLU A 220 2.91 7.60 14.18
CA GLU A 220 3.95 6.66 14.62
C GLU A 220 3.41 5.22 14.73
N ASN A 221 2.48 4.85 13.83
CA ASN A 221 1.78 3.56 13.83
C ASN A 221 1.90 2.83 12.49
N THR A 222 2.99 3.06 11.76
CA THR A 222 3.35 2.31 10.54
C THR A 222 3.24 0.81 10.80
N ILE A 223 2.51 0.10 9.94
CA ILE A 223 2.28 -1.34 10.00
C ILE A 223 2.83 -2.01 8.74
N LEU A 224 3.63 -3.04 8.98
CA LEU A 224 4.17 -3.97 8.00
C LEU A 224 3.70 -5.38 8.35
N GLY A 225 3.44 -6.22 7.37
CA GLY A 225 3.07 -7.59 7.69
C GLY A 225 2.77 -8.41 6.46
N ILE A 226 2.59 -9.70 6.70
CA ILE A 226 2.15 -10.63 5.68
C ILE A 226 0.62 -10.58 5.54
N ASP A 227 0.10 -11.05 4.41
CA ASP A 227 -1.34 -11.21 4.23
C ASP A 227 -1.88 -12.32 5.15
N GLY A 228 -3.09 -12.11 5.68
CA GLY A 228 -3.70 -12.95 6.70
C GLY A 228 -4.58 -14.09 6.17
N HIS A 229 -4.81 -14.17 4.85
CA HIS A 229 -5.87 -15.02 4.29
C HIS A 229 -5.61 -16.53 4.47
N GLU A 230 -4.34 -16.99 4.52
CA GLU A 230 -3.98 -18.41 4.65
C GLU A 230 -2.69 -18.62 5.47
N VAL A 231 -2.61 -18.03 6.66
CA VAL A 231 -1.48 -18.24 7.57
C VAL A 231 -1.86 -19.10 8.76
N ASP A 232 -0.89 -19.89 9.23
CA ASP A 232 -1.03 -20.70 10.43
C ASP A 232 -1.13 -19.82 11.70
N ASP A 233 -1.78 -20.32 12.74
CA ASP A 233 -2.03 -19.60 14.00
C ASP A 233 -0.74 -19.07 14.66
N ASP A 234 0.39 -19.78 14.49
CA ASP A 234 1.70 -19.37 15.03
C ASP A 234 2.30 -18.14 14.32
N LEU A 235 1.78 -17.79 13.14
CA LEU A 235 2.21 -16.63 12.36
C LEU A 235 1.24 -15.45 12.45
N LEU A 236 0.15 -15.58 13.22
CA LEU A 236 -0.92 -14.60 13.29
C LEU A 236 -0.39 -13.20 13.65
N GLU A 237 0.58 -13.11 14.56
CA GLU A 237 1.16 -11.85 15.02
C GLU A 237 1.90 -11.06 13.93
N PHE A 238 2.33 -11.74 12.86
CA PHE A 238 3.01 -11.14 11.72
C PHE A 238 2.05 -10.63 10.63
N THR A 239 0.74 -10.92 10.77
CA THR A 239 -0.24 -10.49 9.79
C THR A 239 -0.58 -9.01 9.93
N LYS A 240 -0.80 -8.34 8.80
CA LYS A 240 -1.30 -6.94 8.80
C LYS A 240 -2.58 -6.81 9.62
N THR A 241 -3.50 -7.78 9.52
CA THR A 241 -4.78 -7.78 10.22
C THR A 241 -4.63 -7.82 11.74
N TYR A 242 -3.80 -8.72 12.27
CA TYR A 242 -3.55 -8.78 13.71
C TYR A 242 -2.84 -7.53 14.21
N ARG A 243 -1.86 -7.02 13.45
CA ARG A 243 -1.13 -5.81 13.84
C ARG A 243 -2.02 -4.57 13.78
N LEU A 244 -2.92 -4.48 12.82
CA LEU A 244 -3.95 -3.43 12.78
C LEU A 244 -4.91 -3.52 13.98
N LEU A 245 -5.27 -4.74 14.41
CA LEU A 245 -6.09 -4.96 15.60
C LEU A 245 -5.37 -4.45 16.87
N SER A 246 -4.09 -4.82 17.05
CA SER A 246 -3.31 -4.47 18.24
C SER A 246 -2.97 -2.98 18.34
N HIS A 247 -2.90 -2.28 17.22
CA HIS A 247 -2.62 -0.84 17.17
C HIS A 247 -3.89 0.02 17.04
N SER A 248 -5.09 -0.60 17.04
CA SER A 248 -6.32 0.14 16.78
C SER A 248 -6.70 1.08 17.93
N GLN A 249 -6.42 2.36 17.76
CA GLN A 249 -7.21 3.41 18.40
C GLN A 249 -8.47 3.61 17.55
N VAL A 250 -9.65 3.50 18.16
CA VAL A 250 -10.94 3.59 17.44
C VAL A 250 -11.02 4.91 16.69
N LYS A 251 -10.78 4.87 15.38
CA LYS A 251 -11.05 5.94 14.42
C LYS A 251 -12.21 5.52 13.52
N GLU A 252 -13.02 6.49 13.10
CA GLU A 252 -14.02 6.28 12.07
C GLU A 252 -13.32 5.71 10.82
N ARG A 253 -13.83 4.56 10.35
CA ARG A 253 -13.36 3.90 9.13
C ARG A 253 -14.34 4.21 8.00
N ILE A 254 -13.84 4.14 6.78
CA ILE A 254 -14.69 4.25 5.59
C ILE A 254 -15.68 3.09 5.60
N ASP A 255 -16.96 3.42 5.54
CA ASP A 255 -18.04 2.44 5.45
C ASP A 255 -18.19 2.01 3.98
N PHE A 256 -17.71 0.82 3.64
CA PHE A 256 -17.83 0.28 2.29
C PHE A 256 -19.25 -0.21 1.95
N SER A 257 -20.18 -0.24 2.91
CA SER A 257 -21.60 -0.53 2.62
C SER A 257 -22.33 0.66 2.00
N GLN A 258 -21.74 1.86 2.05
CA GLN A 258 -22.29 3.02 1.36
C GLN A 258 -22.13 2.88 -0.16
N GLU A 259 -23.12 3.37 -0.90
CA GLU A 259 -23.04 3.41 -2.36
C GLU A 259 -22.02 4.46 -2.82
N PHE A 260 -20.99 4.03 -3.55
CA PHE A 260 -20.09 4.92 -4.29
C PHE A 260 -20.43 4.95 -5.78
N ASP A 261 -20.45 6.14 -6.37
CA ASP A 261 -20.63 6.31 -7.81
C ASP A 261 -19.38 5.79 -8.57
N CYS A 262 -18.20 5.97 -7.97
CA CYS A 262 -16.96 5.44 -8.51
C CYS A 262 -15.88 5.15 -7.45
N ILE A 263 -14.98 4.23 -7.80
CA ILE A 263 -13.71 3.98 -7.12
C ILE A 263 -12.57 4.30 -8.09
N LYS A 264 -11.59 5.08 -7.63
CA LYS A 264 -10.44 5.52 -8.40
C LYS A 264 -9.17 5.02 -7.74
N PHE A 265 -8.46 4.10 -8.38
CA PHE A 265 -7.16 3.60 -7.94
C PHE A 265 -6.06 4.43 -8.58
N PHE A 266 -5.04 4.82 -7.81
CA PHE A 266 -3.86 5.48 -8.36
C PHE A 266 -2.56 4.93 -7.77
N GLY A 267 -1.64 4.52 -8.65
CA GLY A 267 -0.26 4.20 -8.27
C GLY A 267 -0.12 2.97 -7.37
N HIS A 268 -1.12 2.11 -7.25
CA HIS A 268 -1.00 0.86 -6.51
C HIS A 268 -0.49 -0.26 -7.42
N SER A 269 0.33 -1.16 -6.86
CA SER A 269 0.79 -2.37 -7.54
C SER A 269 -0.30 -3.40 -7.82
N LEU A 270 -1.46 -3.28 -7.17
CA LEU A 270 -2.53 -4.29 -7.06
C LEU A 270 -1.99 -5.70 -6.75
N GLY A 271 -0.96 -5.78 -5.91
CA GLY A 271 -0.27 -7.04 -5.56
C GLY A 271 -1.09 -7.93 -4.61
N GLU A 272 -0.68 -9.20 -4.50
CA GLU A 272 -1.36 -10.21 -3.68
C GLU A 272 -1.34 -9.88 -2.18
N ALA A 273 -0.26 -9.24 -1.69
CA ALA A 273 -0.11 -8.92 -0.26
C ALA A 273 -1.15 -7.92 0.28
N ASP A 274 -1.90 -7.28 -0.62
CA ASP A 274 -2.97 -6.32 -0.33
C ASP A 274 -4.34 -6.80 -0.84
N TYR A 275 -4.43 -8.02 -1.38
CA TYR A 275 -5.63 -8.55 -2.03
C TYR A 275 -6.85 -8.60 -1.11
N SER A 276 -6.67 -8.99 0.15
CA SER A 276 -7.74 -9.06 1.15
C SER A 276 -8.48 -7.73 1.36
N TYR A 277 -7.78 -6.59 1.21
CA TYR A 277 -8.40 -5.26 1.24
C TYR A 277 -9.26 -4.99 -0.01
N PHE A 278 -8.76 -5.33 -1.20
CA PHE A 278 -9.55 -5.17 -2.44
C PHE A 278 -10.80 -6.05 -2.44
N GLN A 279 -10.67 -7.30 -2.01
CA GLN A 279 -11.80 -8.19 -1.86
C GLN A 279 -12.85 -7.58 -0.91
N SER A 280 -12.44 -7.07 0.25
CA SER A 280 -13.35 -6.44 1.22
C SER A 280 -14.09 -5.22 0.64
N ILE A 281 -13.39 -4.39 -0.14
CA ILE A 281 -13.99 -3.23 -0.84
C ILE A 281 -15.03 -3.71 -1.87
N PHE A 282 -14.68 -4.70 -2.70
CA PHE A 282 -15.58 -5.17 -3.76
C PHE A 282 -16.79 -5.93 -3.23
N ASP A 283 -16.62 -6.72 -2.15
CA ASP A 283 -17.70 -7.43 -1.47
C ASP A 283 -18.65 -6.46 -0.77
N GLY A 284 -18.13 -5.45 -0.08
CA GLY A 284 -18.94 -4.41 0.58
C GLY A 284 -19.87 -3.67 -0.40
N LEU A 285 -19.45 -3.54 -1.66
CA LEU A 285 -20.21 -2.87 -2.71
C LEU A 285 -21.13 -3.78 -3.51
N ASP A 286 -21.01 -5.12 -3.40
CA ASP A 286 -21.56 -6.07 -4.37
C ASP A 286 -21.20 -5.66 -5.82
N LEU A 287 -19.90 -5.58 -6.11
CA LEU A 287 -19.36 -5.03 -7.37
C LEU A 287 -20.05 -5.58 -8.63
N TYR A 288 -20.45 -6.86 -8.61
CA TYR A 288 -21.12 -7.49 -9.74
C TYR A 288 -22.49 -6.87 -10.01
N LYS A 289 -23.26 -6.53 -8.97
CA LYS A 289 -24.62 -5.97 -9.08
C LYS A 289 -24.69 -4.46 -8.98
N SER A 290 -23.69 -3.80 -8.38
CA SER A 290 -23.69 -2.35 -8.21
C SER A 290 -23.54 -1.60 -9.53
N ASN A 291 -23.79 -0.30 -9.51
CA ASN A 291 -23.52 0.60 -10.64
C ASN A 291 -22.16 1.31 -10.53
N THR A 292 -21.36 0.96 -9.53
CA THR A 292 -20.08 1.61 -9.24
C THR A 292 -19.11 1.43 -10.41
N LYS A 293 -18.48 2.54 -10.82
CA LYS A 293 -17.45 2.55 -11.86
C LYS A 293 -16.06 2.44 -11.24
N LEU A 294 -15.20 1.61 -11.84
CA LEU A 294 -13.81 1.44 -11.46
C LEU A 294 -12.89 2.16 -12.45
N PHE A 295 -12.06 3.05 -11.93
CA PHE A 295 -11.01 3.73 -12.68
C PHE A 295 -9.65 3.35 -12.11
N PHE A 296 -8.78 2.77 -12.94
CA PHE A 296 -7.41 2.47 -12.59
C PHE A 296 -6.48 3.43 -13.32
N TYR A 297 -5.94 4.37 -12.56
CA TYR A 297 -5.04 5.40 -13.05
C TYR A 297 -3.58 5.05 -12.77
N PHE A 298 -2.72 5.37 -13.73
CA PHE A 298 -1.27 5.25 -13.58
C PHE A 298 -0.56 6.48 -14.15
N HIS A 299 0.71 6.67 -13.79
CA HIS A 299 1.57 7.70 -14.35
C HIS A 299 2.70 7.06 -15.18
N ILE A 300 2.94 7.60 -16.38
CA ILE A 300 4.06 7.18 -17.22
C ILE A 300 5.31 7.96 -16.80
N TYR A 301 6.05 7.36 -15.86
CA TYR A 301 7.26 7.96 -15.28
C TYR A 301 8.49 7.86 -16.20
N ASP A 302 8.49 6.89 -17.12
CA ASP A 302 9.56 6.68 -18.11
C ASP A 302 8.95 6.48 -19.50
N LEU A 303 9.13 7.46 -20.38
CA LEU A 303 8.61 7.43 -21.75
C LEU A 303 9.24 6.31 -22.59
N SER A 304 10.46 5.90 -22.29
CA SER A 304 11.10 4.77 -22.99
C SER A 304 10.43 3.44 -22.68
N LYS A 305 9.80 3.33 -21.49
CA LYS A 305 9.06 2.16 -21.01
C LYS A 305 7.54 2.29 -21.13
N LYS A 306 7.06 3.27 -21.90
CA LYS A 306 5.62 3.58 -22.02
C LYS A 306 4.75 2.33 -22.25
N ALA A 307 5.11 1.51 -23.24
CA ALA A 307 4.34 0.31 -23.59
C ALA A 307 4.37 -0.75 -22.48
N GLU A 308 5.51 -0.91 -21.81
CA GLU A 308 5.69 -1.84 -20.69
C GLU A 308 4.83 -1.42 -19.49
N ILE A 309 4.87 -0.15 -19.10
CA ILE A 309 4.09 0.41 -17.99
C ILE A 309 2.59 0.20 -18.25
N ILE A 310 2.13 0.49 -19.47
CA ILE A 310 0.74 0.27 -19.86
C ILE A 310 0.38 -1.22 -19.73
N ALA A 311 1.18 -2.12 -20.33
CA ALA A 311 0.92 -3.55 -20.29
C ALA A 311 0.88 -4.11 -18.86
N GLN A 312 1.80 -3.68 -17.98
CA GLN A 312 1.84 -4.08 -16.58
C GLN A 312 0.57 -3.66 -15.82
N ASN A 313 0.08 -2.44 -16.04
CA ASN A 313 -1.15 -1.98 -15.39
C ASN A 313 -2.38 -2.76 -15.87
N TYR A 314 -2.51 -3.02 -17.18
CA TYR A 314 -3.58 -3.88 -17.71
C TYR A 314 -3.50 -5.31 -17.13
N HIS A 315 -2.30 -5.86 -17.02
CA HIS A 315 -2.10 -7.19 -16.46
C HIS A 315 -2.47 -7.25 -14.97
N ALA A 316 -2.05 -6.26 -14.18
CA ALA A 316 -2.35 -6.18 -12.75
C ALA A 316 -3.87 -6.08 -12.49
N VAL A 317 -4.56 -5.21 -13.23
CA VAL A 317 -6.04 -5.07 -13.12
C VAL A 317 -6.75 -6.37 -13.53
N SER A 318 -6.30 -7.00 -14.62
CA SER A 318 -6.88 -8.26 -15.09
C SER A 318 -6.69 -9.38 -14.06
N LYS A 319 -5.51 -9.45 -13.43
CA LYS A 319 -5.21 -10.44 -12.39
C LYS A 319 -6.08 -10.22 -11.16
N LEU A 320 -6.19 -8.97 -10.69
CA LEU A 320 -7.02 -8.59 -9.54
C LEU A 320 -8.49 -8.98 -9.75
N LEU A 321 -9.09 -8.59 -10.88
CA LEU A 321 -10.50 -8.87 -11.16
C LEU A 321 -10.76 -10.35 -11.42
N LYS A 322 -9.79 -11.07 -12.00
CA LYS A 322 -9.88 -12.52 -12.16
C LYS A 322 -9.86 -13.22 -10.79
N HIS A 323 -8.91 -12.87 -9.93
CA HIS A 323 -8.81 -13.43 -8.58
C HIS A 323 -10.11 -13.13 -7.81
N TYR A 324 -10.62 -11.90 -7.86
CA TYR A 324 -11.91 -11.58 -7.25
C TYR A 324 -13.07 -12.39 -7.83
N GLY A 325 -13.12 -12.60 -9.15
CA GLY A 325 -14.12 -13.46 -9.77
C GLY A 325 -14.09 -14.92 -9.29
N GLU A 326 -12.92 -15.44 -8.89
CA GLU A 326 -12.76 -16.81 -8.39
C GLU A 326 -13.43 -17.01 -7.01
N THR A 327 -13.75 -15.94 -6.28
CA THR A 327 -14.44 -16.02 -4.98
C THR A 327 -15.94 -16.33 -5.11
N PHE A 328 -16.52 -16.22 -6.31
CA PHE A 328 -17.95 -16.42 -6.60
C PHE A 328 -18.34 -17.91 -6.64
N LYS A 329 -18.20 -18.62 -5.51
CA LYS A 329 -18.42 -20.07 -5.39
C LYS A 329 -19.83 -20.52 -5.80
N SER A 330 -20.86 -19.70 -5.55
CA SER A 330 -22.25 -20.02 -5.86
C SER A 330 -22.63 -19.79 -7.33
N ASN A 331 -21.85 -19.00 -8.08
CA ASN A 331 -22.07 -18.75 -9.49
C ASN A 331 -20.75 -18.49 -10.24
N PRO A 332 -20.00 -19.56 -10.57
CA PRO A 332 -18.69 -19.44 -11.21
C PRO A 332 -18.71 -18.73 -12.56
N ASP A 333 -19.85 -18.75 -13.27
CA ASP A 333 -20.00 -18.06 -14.55
C ASP A 333 -20.11 -16.54 -14.36
N HIS A 334 -20.68 -16.07 -13.24
CA HIS A 334 -20.62 -14.65 -12.87
C HIS A 334 -19.18 -14.20 -12.63
N GLY A 335 -18.39 -15.00 -11.91
CA GLY A 335 -16.99 -14.73 -11.65
C GLY A 335 -16.15 -14.61 -12.92
N LYS A 336 -16.25 -15.62 -13.80
CA LYS A 336 -15.52 -15.64 -15.10
C LYS A 336 -15.88 -14.46 -16.01
N ASN A 337 -17.12 -14.00 -15.95
CA ASN A 337 -17.63 -12.93 -16.81
C ASN A 337 -17.59 -11.54 -16.17
N LEU A 338 -17.14 -11.38 -14.92
CA LEU A 338 -17.16 -10.12 -14.19
C LEU A 338 -16.46 -9.00 -14.97
N MET A 339 -15.21 -9.22 -15.39
CA MET A 339 -14.45 -8.22 -16.13
C MET A 339 -15.12 -7.88 -17.46
N HIS A 340 -15.63 -8.89 -18.18
CA HIS A 340 -16.33 -8.69 -19.45
C HIS A 340 -17.60 -7.83 -19.27
N LYS A 341 -18.39 -8.10 -18.23
CA LYS A 341 -19.57 -7.32 -17.85
C LYS A 341 -19.21 -5.87 -17.55
N LEU A 342 -18.22 -5.64 -16.68
CA LEU A 342 -17.77 -4.29 -16.31
C LEU A 342 -17.32 -3.48 -17.54
N ILE A 343 -16.67 -4.13 -18.51
CA ILE A 343 -16.25 -3.47 -19.76
C ILE A 343 -17.47 -3.13 -20.63
N LEU A 344 -18.39 -4.07 -20.86
CA LEU A 344 -19.58 -3.85 -21.68
C LEU A 344 -20.51 -2.77 -21.13
N GLU A 345 -20.59 -2.67 -19.80
CA GLU A 345 -21.39 -1.66 -19.11
C GLU A 345 -20.66 -0.32 -18.95
N GLY A 346 -19.43 -0.19 -19.45
CA GLY A 346 -18.64 1.04 -19.33
C GLY A 346 -18.24 1.37 -17.88
N ARG A 347 -18.16 0.36 -17.01
CA ARG A 347 -17.83 0.48 -15.58
C ARG A 347 -16.36 0.19 -15.26
N LEU A 348 -15.52 -0.18 -16.22
CA LEU A 348 -14.09 -0.40 -16.00
C LEU A 348 -13.26 0.45 -16.98
N THR A 349 -12.36 1.27 -16.46
CA THR A 349 -11.42 2.07 -17.25
C THR A 349 -10.01 1.94 -16.67
N VAL A 350 -9.02 1.69 -17.52
CA VAL A 350 -7.60 1.69 -17.17
C VAL A 350 -6.89 2.72 -18.05
N LYS A 351 -6.34 3.81 -17.47
CA LYS A 351 -5.72 4.88 -18.26
C LYS A 351 -4.67 5.70 -17.52
N GLU A 352 -3.84 6.40 -18.26
CA GLU A 352 -2.89 7.36 -17.69
C GLU A 352 -3.66 8.57 -17.10
N LEU A 353 -3.28 9.01 -15.89
CA LEU A 353 -3.70 10.31 -15.38
C LEU A 353 -2.73 11.39 -15.83
N ASN A 354 -3.27 12.48 -16.38
CA ASN A 354 -2.43 13.63 -16.69
C ASN A 354 -1.87 14.25 -15.39
N CYS A 355 -0.55 14.14 -15.22
CA CYS A 355 0.20 14.70 -14.10
C CYS A 355 1.04 15.93 -14.48
N SER A 356 0.78 16.55 -15.64
CA SER A 356 1.55 17.70 -16.15
C SER A 356 1.52 18.91 -15.21
N LEU A 357 0.43 19.06 -14.44
CA LEU A 357 0.25 20.12 -13.46
C LEU A 357 1.10 19.96 -12.19
N LEU A 358 1.78 18.83 -11.99
CA LEU A 358 2.67 18.59 -10.85
C LEU A 358 4.07 19.16 -11.05
N ARG A 359 4.48 19.43 -12.30
CA ARG A 359 5.81 19.95 -12.62
C ARG A 359 5.73 21.48 -12.73
N LYS A 360 6.65 22.19 -12.04
CA LYS A 360 6.82 23.64 -12.21
C LYS A 360 7.12 23.97 -13.68
#